data_AF-A0A6A3XTG3-F1
#
_entry.id   AF-A0A6A3XTG3-F1
#
_cell.length_a   1.000
_cell.length_b   1.000
_cell.length_c   1.000
_cell.angle_alpha   90.00
_cell.angle_beta   90.00
_cell.angle_gamma   90.00
#
_symmetry.space_group_name_H-M   'P 1'
#
loop_
_entity.id
_entity.type
_entity.pdbx_description
1 polymer ?
#
loop_
_entity_poly.entity_id
_entity_poly.type
_entity_poly.pdbx_seq_one_letter_code
_entity_poly.pdbx_strand_id
1 'polypeptide(L)'
;MIIVGEKIPSSVKAAKRMEGVLFKDWMAAPNSPDHAFKALKLNQVGTKKLFKDPMFNYWMKFLDDFNTAFPGKNIERTILATTYKDQDLWKAIEAAKTNTKTKETANKLETEVLKQIIFAKKQPIDVAKVMNVCDVLRLNCLLKGKYKSEIDSLG
;
A
#
# COMPACT_ATOMS: atom_id res chain seq x y z
N MET A 1 2.04 20.72 5.67
CA MET A 1 2.66 21.90 5.02
C MET A 1 3.22 21.58 3.63
N ILE A 2 3.93 20.46 3.43
CA ILE A 2 4.51 20.07 2.12
C ILE A 2 3.45 19.98 1.00
N ILE A 3 2.42 19.13 1.15
CA ILE A 3 1.37 18.93 0.12
C ILE A 3 0.68 20.25 -0.28
N VAL A 4 0.52 21.18 0.68
CA VAL A 4 -0.05 22.50 0.41
C VAL A 4 0.94 23.37 -0.37
N GLY A 5 2.21 23.39 0.05
CA GLY A 5 3.27 24.14 -0.60
C GLY A 5 3.57 23.69 -2.03
N GLU A 6 3.32 22.42 -2.38
CA GLU A 6 3.45 21.91 -3.75
C GLU A 6 2.38 22.46 -4.70
N LYS A 7 1.22 22.86 -4.18
CA LYS A 7 0.13 23.45 -4.96
C LYS A 7 0.31 24.95 -5.21
N ILE A 8 1.28 25.58 -4.54
CA ILE A 8 1.53 27.02 -4.60
C ILE A 8 2.79 27.26 -5.47
N PRO A 9 2.68 28.00 -6.59
CA PRO A 9 3.80 28.19 -7.52
C PRO A 9 5.07 28.77 -6.89
N SER A 10 4.94 29.72 -5.95
CA SER A 10 6.08 30.36 -5.29
C SER A 10 6.82 29.44 -4.31
N SER A 11 6.17 28.39 -3.79
CA SER A 11 6.77 27.47 -2.82
C SER A 11 7.05 26.06 -3.36
N VAL A 12 6.62 25.73 -4.59
CA VAL A 12 6.71 24.36 -5.13
C VAL A 12 8.13 23.79 -5.09
N LYS A 13 9.16 24.60 -5.40
CA LYS A 13 10.56 24.16 -5.36
C LYS A 13 11.02 23.82 -3.94
N ALA A 14 10.67 24.66 -2.97
CA ALA A 14 10.99 24.43 -1.57
C ALA A 14 10.24 23.19 -1.02
N ALA A 15 8.96 23.06 -1.35
CA ALA A 15 8.13 21.94 -0.93
C ALA A 15 8.67 20.60 -1.45
N LYS A 16 9.02 20.50 -2.74
CA LYS A 16 9.65 19.31 -3.33
C LYS A 16 10.99 18.96 -2.68
N ARG A 17 11.80 19.98 -2.33
CA ARG A 17 13.05 19.75 -1.61
C ARG A 17 12.80 19.16 -0.22
N MET A 18 11.81 19.69 0.50
CA MET A 18 11.42 19.17 1.82
C MET A 18 10.87 17.75 1.74
N GLU A 19 10.05 17.45 0.73
CA GLU A 19 9.59 16.08 0.44
C GLU A 19 10.76 15.13 0.21
N GLY A 20 11.70 15.49 -0.66
CA GLY A 20 12.87 14.65 -0.94
C GLY A 20 13.73 14.39 0.30
N VAL A 21 13.86 15.37 1.20
CA VAL A 21 14.55 15.18 2.49
C VAL A 21 13.76 14.22 3.39
N LEU A 22 12.44 14.42 3.49
CA LEU A 22 11.57 13.56 4.30
C LEU A 22 11.56 12.10 3.81
N PHE A 23 11.48 11.89 2.50
CA PHE A 23 11.49 10.54 1.92
C PHE A 23 12.83 9.85 2.13
N LYS A 24 13.95 10.56 2.02
CA LYS A 24 15.27 10.00 2.35
C LYS A 24 15.39 9.58 3.81
N ASP A 25 14.88 10.42 4.72
CA ASP A 25 14.84 10.10 6.14
C ASP A 25 14.01 8.84 6.41
N TRP A 26 12.81 8.76 5.85
CA TRP A 26 11.97 7.57 5.96
C TRP A 26 12.61 6.33 5.33
N MET A 27 13.24 6.45 4.16
CA MET A 27 13.95 5.33 3.50
C MET A 27 15.10 4.76 4.36
N ALA A 28 15.77 5.62 5.12
CA ALA A 28 16.87 5.22 6.02
C ALA A 28 16.37 4.57 7.32
N ALA A 29 15.08 4.74 7.67
CA ALA A 29 14.53 4.19 8.90
C ALA A 29 14.37 2.65 8.84
N PRO A 30 14.56 1.95 9.96
CA PRO A 30 14.19 0.55 10.06
C PRO A 30 12.67 0.41 9.87
N ASN A 31 12.24 -0.63 9.15
CA ASN A 31 10.84 -0.82 8.76
C ASN A 31 10.24 0.44 8.10
N SER A 32 11.02 1.05 7.20
CA SER A 32 10.76 2.34 6.52
C SER A 32 9.29 2.59 6.13
N PRO A 33 8.58 1.70 5.40
CA PRO A 33 7.15 1.89 5.08
C PRO A 33 6.26 2.07 6.30
N ASP A 34 6.50 1.29 7.36
CA ASP A 34 5.73 1.36 8.60
C ASP A 34 6.06 2.60 9.42
N HIS A 35 7.33 2.99 9.43
CA HIS A 35 7.77 4.23 10.07
C HIS A 35 7.06 5.44 9.45
N ALA A 36 7.07 5.54 8.11
CA ALA A 36 6.38 6.62 7.39
C ALA A 36 4.87 6.62 7.68
N PHE A 37 4.24 5.45 7.71
CA PHE A 37 2.80 5.33 8.00
C PHE A 37 2.44 5.85 9.41
N LYS A 38 3.25 5.52 10.42
CA LYS A 38 3.10 6.03 11.80
C LYS A 38 3.41 7.52 11.90
N ALA A 39 4.43 8.00 11.21
CA ALA A 39 4.79 9.42 11.18
C ALA A 39 3.63 10.28 10.64
N LEU A 40 2.86 9.73 9.70
CA LEU A 40 1.65 10.33 9.15
C LEU A 40 0.39 10.08 10.00
N LYS A 41 0.51 9.38 11.13
CA LYS A 41 -0.60 9.00 12.04
C LYS A 41 -1.70 8.17 11.38
N LEU A 42 -1.40 7.50 10.27
CA LEU A 42 -2.37 6.69 9.53
C LEU A 42 -2.83 5.46 10.32
N ASN A 43 -2.03 4.99 11.28
CA ASN A 43 -2.38 3.92 12.21
C ASN A 43 -3.53 4.29 13.16
N GLN A 44 -3.92 5.55 13.22
CA GLN A 44 -5.06 6.04 13.99
C GLN A 44 -6.30 6.28 13.11
N VAL A 45 -6.16 6.12 11.79
CA VAL A 45 -7.24 6.31 10.81
C VAL A 45 -7.95 4.99 10.59
N GLY A 46 -9.27 4.95 10.78
CA GLY A 46 -10.06 3.75 10.46
C GLY A 46 -10.20 3.52 8.94
N THR A 47 -10.40 2.27 8.53
CA THR A 47 -10.51 1.86 7.11
C THR A 47 -11.53 2.66 6.30
N LYS A 48 -12.64 3.09 6.93
CA LYS A 48 -13.69 3.94 6.31
C LYS A 48 -13.19 5.31 5.83
N LYS A 49 -12.14 5.85 6.44
CA LYS A 49 -11.58 7.17 6.14
C LYS A 49 -10.24 7.10 5.43
N LEU A 50 -9.57 5.95 5.42
CA LEU A 50 -8.22 5.77 4.88
C LEU A 50 -8.05 6.33 3.46
N PHE A 51 -8.90 5.91 2.52
CA PHE A 51 -8.85 6.37 1.12
C PHE A 51 -9.29 7.83 0.91
N LYS A 52 -9.85 8.47 1.93
CA LYS A 52 -10.21 9.90 1.91
C LYS A 52 -9.13 10.76 2.55
N ASP A 53 -8.17 10.15 3.24
CA ASP A 53 -7.09 10.86 3.91
C ASP A 53 -5.99 11.24 2.88
N PRO A 54 -5.70 12.54 2.67
CA PRO A 54 -4.65 12.95 1.75
C PRO A 54 -3.26 12.44 2.18
N MET A 55 -3.04 12.18 3.48
CA MET A 55 -1.78 11.58 3.96
C MET A 55 -1.64 10.13 3.51
N PHE A 56 -2.74 9.42 3.27
CA PHE A 56 -2.68 8.05 2.74
C PHE A 56 -2.16 8.04 1.29
N ASN A 57 -2.62 8.96 0.45
CA ASN A 57 -2.06 9.12 -0.90
C ASN A 57 -0.59 9.52 -0.87
N TYR A 58 -0.21 10.37 0.09
CA TYR A 58 1.18 10.76 0.29
C TYR A 58 2.07 9.57 0.70
N TRP A 59 1.58 8.72 1.58
CA TRP A 59 2.24 7.47 1.96
C TRP A 59 2.34 6.48 0.78
N MET A 60 1.29 6.35 -0.04
CA MET A 60 1.33 5.51 -1.24
C MET A 60 2.37 5.98 -2.24
N LYS A 61 2.53 7.31 -2.42
CA LYS A 61 3.61 7.89 -3.24
C LYS A 61 4.99 7.51 -2.68
N PHE A 62 5.17 7.61 -1.37
CA PHE A 62 6.41 7.18 -0.72
C PHE A 62 6.67 5.68 -0.92
N LEU A 63 5.63 4.85 -0.81
CA LEU A 63 5.74 3.41 -1.00
C LEU A 63 6.17 3.06 -2.44
N ASP A 64 5.63 3.76 -3.44
CA ASP A 64 6.05 3.62 -4.84
C ASP A 64 7.56 3.95 -5.01
N ASP A 65 8.03 5.05 -4.43
CA ASP A 65 9.44 5.45 -4.47
C ASP A 65 10.34 4.45 -3.73
N PHE A 66 9.88 3.94 -2.58
CA PHE A 66 10.59 2.92 -1.80
C PHE A 66 10.74 1.61 -2.58
N ASN A 67 9.65 1.12 -3.17
CA ASN A 67 9.65 -0.10 -3.99
C ASN A 67 10.56 0.03 -5.22
N THR A 68 10.65 1.23 -5.80
CA THR A 68 11.55 1.53 -6.92
C THR A 68 13.01 1.55 -6.49
N ALA A 69 13.32 2.15 -5.33
CA ALA A 69 14.67 2.25 -4.79
C ALA A 69 15.22 0.92 -4.26
N PHE A 70 14.34 0.03 -3.78
CA PHE A 70 14.70 -1.25 -3.18
C PHE A 70 13.97 -2.41 -3.87
N PRO A 71 14.26 -2.67 -5.17
CA PRO A 71 13.61 -3.76 -5.90
C PRO A 71 13.91 -5.10 -5.22
N GLY A 72 12.87 -5.90 -4.98
CA GLY A 72 12.99 -7.21 -4.32
C GLY A 72 13.13 -7.16 -2.80
N LYS A 73 13.15 -5.96 -2.17
CA LYS A 73 13.05 -5.86 -0.72
C LYS A 73 11.61 -6.21 -0.31
N ASN A 74 11.43 -7.45 0.12
CA ASN A 74 10.16 -7.92 0.64
C ASN A 74 9.83 -7.10 1.88
N ILE A 75 8.79 -6.28 1.78
CA ILE A 75 8.27 -5.59 2.94
C ILE A 75 7.55 -6.66 3.76
N GLU A 76 8.23 -7.14 4.81
CA GLU A 76 7.57 -7.95 5.82
C GLU A 76 6.29 -7.26 6.27
N ARG A 77 5.28 -8.09 6.59
CA ARG A 77 3.89 -7.69 6.90
C ARG A 77 3.79 -6.24 7.38
N THR A 78 3.39 -5.34 6.47
CA THR A 78 3.33 -3.90 6.78
C THR A 78 2.38 -3.64 7.93
N ILE A 79 2.55 -2.48 8.56
CA ILE A 79 1.66 -1.94 9.57
C ILE A 79 0.19 -1.95 9.14
N LEU A 80 -0.12 -1.91 7.85
CA LEU A 80 -1.49 -2.07 7.35
C LEU A 80 -2.14 -3.38 7.82
N ALA A 81 -1.40 -4.49 7.74
CA ALA A 81 -1.87 -5.82 8.11
C ALA A 81 -1.77 -6.11 9.62
N THR A 82 -1.16 -5.22 10.41
CA THR A 82 -1.24 -5.26 11.88
C THR A 82 -2.26 -4.27 12.44
N THR A 83 -2.50 -3.15 11.73
CA THR A 83 -3.46 -2.10 12.11
C THR A 83 -4.89 -2.49 11.76
N TYR A 84 -5.08 -3.09 10.58
CA TYR A 84 -6.40 -3.45 10.09
C TYR A 84 -6.57 -4.96 10.07
N LYS A 85 -7.76 -5.42 10.44
CA LYS A 85 -8.15 -6.80 10.17
C LYS A 85 -8.15 -7.01 8.66
N ASP A 86 -7.54 -8.09 8.20
CA ASP A 86 -7.37 -8.41 6.78
C ASP A 86 -8.70 -8.27 5.99
N GLN A 87 -9.82 -8.77 6.54
CA GLN A 87 -11.15 -8.66 5.91
C GLN A 87 -11.69 -7.22 5.85
N ASP A 88 -11.44 -6.40 6.86
CA ASP A 88 -11.90 -5.00 6.89
C ASP A 88 -11.09 -4.14 5.92
N LEU A 89 -9.80 -4.42 5.79
CA LEU A 89 -8.93 -3.79 4.81
C LEU A 89 -9.36 -4.19 3.39
N TRP A 90 -9.62 -5.48 3.15
CA TRP A 90 -10.08 -5.96 1.84
C TRP A 90 -11.39 -5.31 1.42
N LYS A 91 -12.40 -5.27 2.30
CA LYS A 91 -13.68 -4.57 2.03
C LYS A 91 -13.49 -3.09 1.73
N ALA A 92 -12.56 -2.43 2.42
CA ALA A 92 -12.27 -1.03 2.17
C ALA A 92 -11.62 -0.81 0.80
N ILE A 93 -10.71 -1.70 0.38
CA ILE A 93 -10.12 -1.71 -0.96
C ILE A 93 -11.21 -1.91 -2.01
N GLU A 94 -12.07 -2.91 -1.86
CA GLU A 94 -13.17 -3.18 -2.80
C GLU A 94 -14.12 -1.99 -2.93
N ALA A 95 -14.53 -1.40 -1.80
CA ALA A 95 -15.37 -0.20 -1.79
C ALA A 95 -14.68 0.97 -2.49
N ALA A 96 -13.39 1.20 -2.23
CA ALA A 96 -12.62 2.28 -2.85
C ALA A 96 -12.43 2.09 -4.37
N LYS A 97 -12.44 0.86 -4.87
CA LYS A 97 -12.38 0.57 -6.33
C LYS A 97 -13.64 0.98 -7.08
N THR A 98 -14.78 1.09 -6.41
CA THR A 98 -16.05 1.52 -7.02
C THR A 98 -16.10 3.03 -7.27
N ASN A 99 -15.24 3.82 -6.61
CA ASN A 99 -15.17 5.27 -6.76
C ASN A 99 -14.00 5.66 -7.66
N THR A 100 -14.28 6.38 -8.75
CA THR A 100 -13.29 6.76 -9.77
C THR A 100 -12.11 7.53 -9.21
N LYS A 101 -12.31 8.35 -8.15
CA LYS A 101 -11.26 9.16 -7.53
C LYS A 101 -10.28 8.35 -6.68
N THR A 102 -10.70 7.18 -6.19
CA THR A 102 -9.90 6.33 -5.29
C THR A 102 -9.50 5.02 -5.93
N LYS A 103 -10.03 4.70 -7.10
CA LYS A 103 -9.83 3.43 -7.80
C LYS A 103 -8.37 3.11 -8.08
N GLU A 104 -7.59 4.10 -8.52
CA GLU A 104 -6.17 3.91 -8.79
C GLU A 104 -5.40 3.55 -7.51
N THR A 105 -5.52 4.37 -6.46
CA THR A 105 -4.89 4.10 -5.15
C THR A 105 -5.34 2.76 -4.58
N ALA A 106 -6.62 2.40 -4.72
CA ALA A 106 -7.16 1.13 -4.25
C ALA A 106 -6.60 -0.08 -5.00
N ASN A 107 -6.43 0.02 -6.32
CA ASN A 107 -5.77 -1.03 -7.11
C ASN A 107 -4.29 -1.18 -6.73
N LYS A 108 -3.58 -0.07 -6.50
CA LYS A 108 -2.19 -0.13 -6.01
C LYS A 108 -2.11 -0.82 -4.65
N LEU A 109 -2.97 -0.43 -3.71
CA LEU A 109 -3.01 -1.06 -2.39
C LEU A 109 -3.38 -2.54 -2.44
N GLU A 110 -4.33 -2.92 -3.30
CA GLU A 110 -4.69 -4.33 -3.55
C GLU A 110 -3.45 -5.15 -3.93
N THR A 111 -2.68 -4.65 -4.90
CA THR A 111 -1.45 -5.29 -5.36
C THR A 111 -0.42 -5.44 -4.24
N GLU A 112 -0.17 -4.38 -3.47
CA GLU A 112 0.82 -4.43 -2.38
C GLU A 112 0.40 -5.36 -1.23
N VAL A 113 -0.89 -5.40 -0.89
CA VAL A 113 -1.42 -6.34 0.11
C VAL A 113 -1.27 -7.79 -0.38
N LEU A 114 -1.56 -8.06 -1.66
CA LEU A 114 -1.44 -9.40 -2.21
C LEU A 114 0.01 -9.88 -2.30
N LYS A 115 0.95 -9.01 -2.71
CA LYS A 115 2.38 -9.31 -2.66
C LYS A 115 2.80 -9.73 -1.26
N GLN A 116 2.47 -8.93 -0.24
CA GLN A 116 2.82 -9.23 1.15
C GLN A 116 2.23 -10.56 1.62
N ILE A 117 0.99 -10.86 1.25
CA ILE A 117 0.34 -12.13 1.60
C ILE A 117 1.07 -13.33 0.97
N ILE A 118 1.44 -13.23 -0.31
CA ILE A 118 2.20 -14.26 -1.04
C ILE A 118 3.57 -14.46 -0.39
N PHE A 119 4.30 -13.37 -0.12
CA PHE A 119 5.62 -13.43 0.53
C PHE A 119 5.58 -13.94 1.97
N ALA A 120 4.51 -13.64 2.71
CA ALA A 120 4.30 -14.17 4.05
C ALA A 120 4.01 -15.68 4.07
N LYS A 121 4.01 -16.36 2.90
CA LYS A 121 3.75 -17.79 2.73
C LYS A 121 2.45 -18.24 3.41
N LYS A 122 1.43 -17.36 3.46
CA LYS A 122 0.11 -17.74 3.97
C LYS A 122 -0.43 -18.88 3.11
N GLN A 123 -1.07 -19.86 3.75
CA GLN A 123 -1.72 -20.95 3.04
C GLN A 123 -2.81 -20.38 2.12
N PRO A 124 -2.94 -20.86 0.87
CA PRO A 124 -3.93 -20.34 -0.08
C PRO A 124 -5.37 -20.29 0.47
N ILE A 125 -5.72 -21.22 1.36
CA ILE A 125 -7.03 -21.24 2.02
C ILE A 125 -7.24 -20.06 2.97
N ASP A 126 -6.20 -19.58 3.65
CA ASP A 126 -6.30 -18.40 4.53
C ASP A 126 -6.39 -17.12 3.71
N VAL A 127 -5.69 -17.07 2.58
CA VAL A 127 -5.80 -15.98 1.61
C VAL A 127 -7.21 -15.91 1.02
N ALA A 128 -7.78 -17.06 0.65
CA ALA A 128 -9.14 -17.14 0.13
C ALA A 128 -10.17 -16.60 1.14
N LYS A 129 -10.03 -16.94 2.44
CA LYS A 129 -10.87 -16.38 3.52
C LYS A 129 -10.75 -14.86 3.68
N VAL A 130 -9.54 -14.32 3.52
CA VAL A 130 -9.28 -12.87 3.58
C VAL A 130 -9.96 -12.15 2.42
N MET A 131 -9.77 -12.67 1.20
CA MET A 131 -10.33 -12.09 -0.03
C MET A 131 -11.81 -12.43 -0.26
N ASN A 132 -12.43 -13.18 0.67
CA ASN A 132 -13.79 -13.68 0.55
C ASN A 132 -14.05 -14.47 -0.75
N VAL A 133 -13.08 -15.32 -1.14
CA VAL A 133 -13.15 -16.22 -2.29
C VAL A 133 -13.50 -17.62 -1.80
N CYS A 134 -14.52 -18.24 -2.40
CA CYS A 134 -15.03 -19.54 -1.94
C CYS A 134 -14.13 -20.74 -2.25
N ASP A 135 -13.19 -20.62 -3.20
CA ASP A 135 -12.37 -21.74 -3.68
C ASP A 135 -10.93 -21.31 -4.06
N VAL A 136 -9.96 -22.19 -3.78
CA VAL A 136 -8.52 -21.94 -3.97
C VAL A 136 -8.10 -21.93 -5.45
N LEU A 137 -8.73 -22.73 -6.31
CA LEU A 137 -8.47 -22.69 -7.76
C LEU A 137 -8.89 -21.34 -8.32
N ARG A 138 -10.05 -20.83 -7.89
CA ARG A 138 -10.50 -19.49 -8.27
C ARG A 138 -9.53 -18.40 -7.80
N LEU A 139 -9.03 -18.51 -6.57
CA LEU A 139 -8.00 -17.60 -6.05
C LEU A 139 -6.75 -17.64 -6.93
N ASN A 140 -6.22 -18.83 -7.24
CA ASN A 140 -5.05 -18.99 -8.09
C ASN A 140 -5.27 -18.40 -9.49
N CYS A 141 -6.46 -18.58 -10.08
CA CYS A 141 -6.82 -17.95 -11.36
C CYS A 141 -6.85 -16.41 -11.28
N LEU A 142 -7.41 -15.84 -10.21
CA LEU A 142 -7.43 -14.39 -10.00
C LEU A 142 -6.03 -13.83 -9.84
N LEU A 143 -5.18 -14.48 -9.05
CA LEU A 143 -3.81 -14.04 -8.80
C LEU A 143 -2.94 -14.20 -10.05
N LYS A 144 -3.00 -15.36 -10.73
CA LYS A 144 -2.25 -15.60 -11.97
C LYS A 144 -2.68 -14.66 -13.10
N GLY A 145 -3.97 -14.35 -13.21
CA GLY A 145 -4.46 -13.39 -14.20
C GLY A 145 -3.98 -11.96 -13.95
N LYS A 146 -3.85 -11.56 -12.69
CA LYS A 146 -3.47 -10.19 -12.31
C LYS A 146 -1.96 -9.97 -12.16
N TYR A 147 -1.22 -10.99 -11.74
CA TYR A 147 0.16 -10.87 -11.22
C TYR A 147 1.11 -11.90 -11.82
N LYS A 148 0.82 -12.36 -13.05
CA LYS A 148 1.59 -13.39 -13.76
C LYS A 148 3.11 -13.20 -13.67
N SER A 149 3.60 -12.00 -13.98
CA SER A 149 5.04 -11.67 -13.97
C SER A 149 5.68 -11.72 -12.58
N GLU A 150 4.92 -11.43 -11.53
CA GLU A 150 5.41 -11.43 -10.14
C GLU A 150 5.43 -12.85 -9.59
N ILE A 151 4.40 -13.65 -9.90
CA ILE A 151 4.33 -15.07 -9.52
C ILE A 151 5.38 -15.90 -10.24
N ASP A 152 5.60 -15.66 -11.54
CA ASP A 152 6.58 -16.39 -12.36
C ASP A 152 8.03 -16.09 -11.93
N SER A 153 8.28 -15.00 -11.19
CA SER A 153 9.60 -14.65 -10.65
C SER A 153 9.92 -15.31 -9.29
N LEU A 154 8.96 -16.03 -8.71
CA LEU A 154 9.07 -16.71 -7.42
C LEU A 154 9.25 -18.23 -7.54
N GLY A 155 9.15 -18.79 -8.75
CA GLY A 155 9.40 -20.20 -9.06
C GLY A 155 10.73 -20.41 -9.75
#